data_AF-A0A9W4Z822-F1
#
_entry.id   AF-A0A9W4Z822-F1
#
_cell.length_a   1.000
_cell.length_b   1.000
_cell.length_c   1.000
_cell.angle_alpha   90.00
_cell.angle_beta   90.00
_cell.angle_gamma   90.00
#
_symmetry.space_group_name_H-M   'P 1'
#
loop_
_entity.id
_entity.type
_entity.pdbx_description
1 polymer ?
#
loop_
_entity_poly.entity_id
_entity_poly.type
_entity_poly.pdbx_seq_one_letter_code
_entity_poly.pdbx_strand_id
1 'polypeptide(L)' 'MLVEPYANGNEGLWVPSPNIQHPQAKLEIVCWDSYVTLFLSKDEDIDDKFQDYFKSVKKLDF' A
#
# COMPACT_ATOMS: atom_id res chain seq x y z
N MET A 1 17.86 6.12 9.17
CA MET A 1 16.86 6.47 8.12
C MET A 1 16.30 5.17 7.60
N LEU A 2 15.01 4.93 7.75
CA LEU A 2 14.34 3.82 7.05
C LEU A 2 14.31 4.20 5.56
N VAL A 3 14.99 3.42 4.73
CA VAL A 3 14.91 3.57 3.28
C VAL A 3 13.55 3.01 2.89
N GLU A 4 12.64 3.89 2.47
CA GLU A 4 11.39 3.44 1.88
C GLU A 4 11.71 2.77 0.54
N PRO A 5 11.04 1.66 0.20
CA PRO A 5 11.29 0.96 -1.05
C PRO A 5 11.09 1.96 -2.19
N TYR A 6 12.15 2.30 -2.92
CA TYR A 6 12.10 3.29 -3.99
C TYR A 6 11.87 2.61 -5.34
N ALA A 7 10.84 3.06 -6.05
CA ALA A 7 10.33 2.43 -7.26
C ALA A 7 10.54 3.30 -8.49
N ASN A 8 11.74 3.28 -9.06
CA ASN A 8 11.97 3.90 -10.35
C ASN A 8 11.09 3.19 -11.42
N GLY A 9 10.11 3.91 -11.97
CA GLY A 9 9.17 3.40 -12.98
C GLY A 9 7.74 3.10 -12.49
N ASN A 10 7.44 3.21 -11.19
CA ASN A 10 6.08 3.03 -10.66
C ASN A 10 5.71 4.08 -9.60
N GLU A 11 6.20 5.31 -9.74
CA GLU A 11 6.02 6.41 -8.78
C GLU A 11 4.57 6.62 -8.31
N GLY A 12 3.58 6.25 -9.13
CA GLY A 12 2.16 6.33 -8.80
C GLY A 12 1.68 5.47 -7.61
N LEU A 13 2.47 4.55 -7.07
CA LEU A 13 2.14 3.88 -5.79
C LEU A 13 2.72 4.61 -4.55
N TRP A 14 3.59 5.61 -4.74
CA TRP A 14 4.29 6.36 -3.68
C TRP A 14 3.79 7.80 -3.61
N VAL A 15 2.48 7.94 -3.62
CA VAL A 15 1.77 9.22 -3.50
C VAL A 15 0.71 9.09 -2.40
N PRO A 16 0.21 10.20 -1.82
CA PRO A 16 -0.77 10.14 -0.72
C PRO A 16 -2.06 9.36 -1.05
N SER A 17 -2.44 9.27 -2.33
CA SER A 17 -3.61 8.52 -2.77
C SER A 17 -3.30 7.77 -4.07
N PRO A 18 -2.71 6.56 -3.98
CA PRO A 18 -2.38 5.78 -5.16
C PRO A 18 -3.66 5.23 -5.82
N ASN A 19 -3.66 5.18 -7.15
CA ASN A 19 -4.82 4.71 -7.89
C ASN A 19 -4.85 3.18 -7.98
N ILE A 20 -5.93 2.57 -7.52
CA ILE A 20 -6.17 1.14 -7.70
C ILE A 20 -6.43 0.85 -9.19
N GLN A 21 -5.73 -0.16 -9.73
CA GLN A 21 -5.70 -0.47 -11.16
C GLN A 21 -7.07 -0.80 -11.74
N HIS A 22 -7.88 -1.60 -11.03
CA HIS A 22 -9.20 -2.00 -11.50
C HIS A 22 -10.29 -1.02 -10.99
N PRO A 23 -11.10 -0.39 -11.86
CA PRO A 23 -12.04 0.65 -11.44
C PRO A 23 -13.05 0.21 -10.37
N GLN A 24 -13.48 -1.05 -10.43
CA GLN A 24 -14.45 -1.62 -9.49
C GLN A 24 -13.81 -2.29 -8.26
N ALA A 25 -12.48 -2.37 -8.20
CA ALA A 25 -11.81 -2.95 -7.04
C ALA A 25 -11.91 -2.01 -5.83
N LYS A 26 -12.10 -2.63 -4.67
CA LYS A 26 -12.13 -1.99 -3.35
C LYS A 26 -10.78 -2.04 -2.65
N LEU A 27 -9.95 -3.02 -2.99
CA LEU A 27 -8.60 -3.20 -2.50
C LEU A 27 -7.68 -3.68 -3.62
N GLU A 28 -6.39 -3.45 -3.46
CA GLU A 28 -5.32 -3.98 -4.30
C GLU A 28 -4.14 -4.41 -3.43
N ILE A 29 -3.54 -5.56 -3.78
CA ILE A 29 -2.32 -6.07 -3.16
C ILE A 29 -1.24 -6.08 -4.23
N VAL A 30 -0.15 -5.35 -3.98
CA VAL A 30 0.99 -5.28 -4.89
C VAL A 30 2.18 -5.97 -4.24
N CYS A 31 2.62 -7.10 -4.80
CA CYS A 31 3.86 -7.75 -4.41
C CYS A 31 5.04 -6.94 -4.95
N TRP A 32 5.73 -6.21 -4.07
CA TRP A 32 6.81 -5.31 -4.41
C TRP A 32 8.17 -5.92 -4.04
N ASP A 33 9.03 -6.14 -5.05
CA ASP A 33 10.43 -6.54 -4.89
C ASP A 33 10.68 -7.76 -3.97
N SER A 34 9.88 -8.83 -4.12
CA SER A 34 10.00 -10.13 -3.42
C SER A 34 9.98 -10.13 -1.88
N TYR A 35 10.06 -8.96 -1.24
CA TYR A 35 10.20 -8.80 0.20
C TYR A 35 9.20 -7.79 0.78
N VAL A 36 8.61 -6.93 -0.06
CA VAL A 36 7.61 -5.94 0.34
C VAL A 36 6.26 -6.27 -0.29
N THR A 37 5.19 -5.98 0.41
CA THR A 37 3.83 -6.03 -0.15
C THR A 37 3.14 -4.74 0.20
N LEU A 38 2.61 -4.05 -0.81
CA LEU A 38 1.78 -2.86 -0.62
C LEU A 38 0.33 -3.30 -0.56
N PHE A 39 -0.39 -2.72 0.38
CA PHE A 39 -1.83 -2.90 0.56
C PHE A 39 -2.51 -1.56 0.32
N LEU A 40 -3.39 -1.50 -0.69
CA LEU A 40 -4.17 -0.32 -1.03
C LEU A 40 -5.65 -0.61 -0.80
N SER A 41 -6.37 0.28 -0.14
CA SER A 41 -7.81 0.17 0.10
C SER A 41 -8.52 1.48 -0.22
N LYS A 42 -9.80 1.40 -0.62
CA LYS A 42 -10.72 2.55 -0.66
C LYS A 42 -11.64 2.60 0.57
N ASP A 43 -11.44 1.70 1.51
CA ASP A 43 -12.31 1.44 2.66
C ASP A 43 -11.47 1.50 3.94
N GLU A 44 -11.71 2.53 4.74
CA GLU A 44 -10.97 2.79 5.99
C GLU A 44 -11.20 1.70 7.03
N ASP A 45 -12.38 1.06 7.04
CA ASP A 45 -12.66 -0.06 7.96
C ASP A 45 -11.76 -1.27 7.66
N ILE A 46 -11.36 -1.43 6.39
CA ILE A 46 -10.42 -2.49 5.98
C ILE A 46 -9.00 -2.11 6.40
N ASP A 47 -8.62 -0.84 6.27
CA ASP A 47 -7.29 -0.36 6.68
C ASP A 47 -7.04 -0.58 8.17
N ASP A 48 -8.03 -0.24 8.99
CA ASP A 48 -7.97 -0.40 10.45
C ASP A 48 -7.85 -1.88 10.82
N LYS A 49 -8.70 -2.75 10.25
CA LYS A 49 -8.63 -4.20 10.47
C LYS A 49 -7.28 -4.78 10.02
N PHE A 50 -6.73 -4.29 8.92
CA PHE A 50 -5.47 -4.78 8.37
C PHE A 50 -4.30 -4.40 9.28
N GLN A 51 -4.23 -3.15 9.75
CA GLN A 51 -3.22 -2.70 10.71
C GLN A 51 -3.34 -3.40 12.06
N ASP A 52 -4.58 -3.66 12.50
CA ASP A 52 -4.83 -4.38 13.74
C ASP A 52 -4.39 -5.84 13.67
N TYR A 53 -4.59 -6.50 12.52
CA TYR A 53 -4.20 -7.89 12.35
C TYR A 53 -2.69 -8.03 12.11
N PHE A 54 -2.12 -7.24 11.21
CA PHE A 54 -0.71 -7.32 10.82
C PHE A 54 0.14 -6.28 11.54
N LYS A 55 0.65 -6.64 12.72
CA LYS A 55 1.42 -5.72 13.58
C LYS A 55 2.75 -5.23 12.97
N SER A 56 3.26 -5.88 11.93
CA SER A 56 4.48 -5.47 11.22
C SER A 56 4.22 -4.45 10.11
N VAL A 57 2.95 -4.13 9.81
CA VAL A 57 2.59 -3.17 8.77
C VAL A 57 2.92 -1.76 9.25
N LYS A 58 3.48 -0.97 8.34
CA LYS A 58 3.70 0.46 8.52
C LYS A 58 2.77 1.21 7.57
N LYS A 59 1.94 2.11 8.09
CA LYS A 59 1.21 3.08 7.27
C LYS A 59 2.22 4.06 6.67
N LEU A 60 2.12 4.26 5.35
CA LEU A 60 2.95 5.23 4.64
C LEU A 60 2.21 6.57 4.62
N ASP A 61 2.72 7.54 5.37
CA ASP A 61 2.23 8.92 5.38
C ASP A 61 3.22 9.75 4.53
N PHE A 62 2.81 10.13 3.32
CA PHE A 62 3.60 10.98 2.40
C PHE A 62 3.17 12.45 2.48
#